data_AF-A0A3B9CZ90-F1
#
_entry.id   AF-A0A3B9CZ90-F1
#
_cell.length_a   1.000
_cell.length_b   1.000
_cell.length_c   1.000
_cell.angle_alpha   90.00
_cell.angle_beta   90.00
_cell.angle_gamma   90.00
#
_symmetry.space_group_name_H-M   'P 1'
#
loop_
_entity.id
_entity.type
_entity.pdbx_description
1 polymer ?
#
loop_
_entity_poly.entity_id
_entity_poly.type
_entity_poly.pdbx_seq_one_letter_code
_entity_poly.pdbx_strand_id
1 'polypeptide(L)'
;GYYTTNNSKTDYNTLDAQRLIKASWDASGPDAHWRDRPKGSPFFAVFNLMTSHQSRSMVWPYEKFQSEVQSRLTPLQIHDPQKIRLPPYYPDSNLIRRDWARFYDCVTAMDAEVGAILNQLRADGLDDNTIVFFYSDHGSGMPRHKRVLLDSGMHVPMIIRTPRPWQTLLQGLPGTSSGQLISFVDLPPTVLQLTAQQKPEWMQGHSFCAGNEARAFAFGHRDRVDEAIDCARSVRDSRFLYIRNFMPHISHHQPTAWPDQGQIRGELSRLTDQQAMTTAQWYYVAPARPREELYDCAADPDNLRNLVDSPGHRNHLTRLRDALHAHLKTTQDLGFVPEVELAEKRGRISANDQADSLDDAWSMFDGDATELTTEELTWWKLQSLFLRDRLDQPSETVVRAVMEQSSRRTIPLTIVAADWLVRTERDPSAMNHLIELTRHDDLNIVLQAMRAIELLGDDARSAVPAVKELSKRCTAIQSPSTTATFELTPDQDLAMFISFSAGAFLKRQSEE
;
A
#
# COMPACT_ATOMS: atom_id res chain seq x y z
N GLY A 1 -31.01 17.45 -3.07
CA GLY A 1 -29.73 16.72 -2.91
C GLY A 1 -29.62 16.19 -1.49
N TYR A 2 -28.51 15.54 -1.17
CA TYR A 2 -28.17 15.08 0.19
C TYR A 2 -27.28 16.12 0.85
N TYR A 3 -27.41 16.30 2.17
CA TYR A 3 -26.42 17.01 2.97
C TYR A 3 -25.24 16.08 3.27
N THR A 4 -24.03 16.49 2.92
CA THR A 4 -22.85 15.64 2.85
C THR A 4 -21.81 16.03 3.88
N THR A 5 -21.36 15.09 4.71
CA THR A 5 -20.34 15.35 5.74
C THR A 5 -19.21 14.33 5.78
N ASN A 6 -18.00 14.79 6.11
CA ASN A 6 -16.82 13.96 6.28
C ASN A 6 -16.06 14.27 7.58
N ASN A 7 -15.99 13.28 8.49
CA ASN A 7 -15.42 13.43 9.83
C ASN A 7 -14.48 12.27 10.19
N SER A 8 -13.17 12.37 10.08
CA SER A 8 -12.38 13.40 9.43
C SER A 8 -11.23 12.67 8.73
N LYS A 9 -11.07 12.86 7.42
CA LYS A 9 -9.90 12.41 6.65
C LYS A 9 -10.00 12.92 5.23
N THR A 10 -8.95 13.51 4.68
CA THR A 10 -8.96 14.11 3.33
C THR A 10 -7.75 13.71 2.50
N ASP A 11 -7.14 12.56 2.79
CA ASP A 11 -5.93 12.02 2.14
C ASP A 11 -6.24 11.56 0.69
N TYR A 12 -6.66 12.49 -0.17
CA TYR A 12 -7.08 12.21 -1.55
C TYR A 12 -5.92 12.01 -2.51
N ASN A 13 -4.69 12.27 -2.07
CA ASN A 13 -3.46 12.06 -2.83
C ASN A 13 -3.52 12.69 -4.24
N THR A 14 -4.00 13.93 -4.31
CA THR A 14 -4.13 14.70 -5.55
C THR A 14 -3.93 16.19 -5.29
N LEU A 15 -3.33 16.90 -6.25
CA LEU A 15 -3.12 18.35 -6.20
C LEU A 15 -4.43 19.14 -6.15
N ASP A 16 -5.54 18.52 -6.56
CA ASP A 16 -6.87 19.10 -6.57
C ASP A 16 -7.66 18.87 -5.27
N ALA A 17 -7.03 18.34 -4.21
CA ALA A 17 -7.73 17.91 -2.99
C ALA A 17 -8.65 19.00 -2.42
N GLN A 18 -8.18 20.24 -2.27
CA GLN A 18 -9.00 21.35 -1.77
C GLN A 18 -10.23 21.64 -2.63
N ARG A 19 -10.07 21.60 -3.96
CA ARG A 19 -11.18 21.77 -4.89
C ARG A 19 -12.20 20.64 -4.73
N LEU A 20 -11.73 19.40 -4.60
CA LEU A 20 -12.57 18.23 -4.41
C LEU A 20 -13.30 18.25 -3.07
N ILE A 21 -12.63 18.61 -1.98
CA ILE A 21 -13.24 18.75 -0.65
C ILE A 21 -14.38 19.77 -0.72
N LYS A 22 -14.12 20.97 -1.26
CA LYS A 22 -15.12 22.03 -1.40
C LYS A 22 -16.30 21.64 -2.30
N ALA A 23 -16.05 20.82 -3.33
CA ALA A 23 -17.08 20.36 -4.25
C ALA A 23 -17.90 19.17 -3.72
N SER A 24 -17.35 18.40 -2.77
CA SER A 24 -17.93 17.11 -2.34
C SER A 24 -18.67 17.17 -1.00
N TRP A 25 -18.35 18.14 -0.13
CA TRP A 25 -18.86 18.19 1.24
C TRP A 25 -19.51 19.51 1.58
N ASP A 26 -20.69 19.46 2.19
CA ASP A 26 -21.29 20.62 2.87
C ASP A 26 -20.54 20.97 4.16
N ALA A 27 -20.00 19.96 4.86
CA ALA A 27 -19.09 20.13 5.99
C ALA A 27 -18.00 19.03 6.00
N SER A 28 -16.75 19.43 6.19
CA SER A 28 -15.62 18.49 6.31
C SER A 28 -14.71 18.95 7.44
N GLY A 29 -14.42 18.06 8.39
CA GLY A 29 -13.65 18.37 9.58
C GLY A 29 -14.01 17.50 10.79
N PRO A 30 -13.29 17.63 11.91
CA PRO A 30 -13.52 16.82 13.11
C PRO A 30 -14.91 17.04 13.74
N ASP A 31 -15.54 18.18 13.46
CA ASP A 31 -16.88 18.52 13.97
C ASP A 31 -17.99 18.27 12.94
N ALA A 32 -17.66 17.84 11.71
CA ALA A 32 -18.65 17.67 10.65
C ALA A 32 -19.65 16.57 11.02
N HIS A 33 -20.94 16.88 10.97
CA HIS A 33 -21.98 15.96 11.46
C HIS A 33 -23.29 16.08 10.67
N TRP A 34 -24.04 14.98 10.54
CA TRP A 34 -25.37 14.99 9.91
C TRP A 34 -26.40 15.86 10.65
N ARG A 35 -26.09 16.33 11.86
CA ARG A 35 -26.98 17.13 12.70
C ARG A 35 -27.02 18.59 12.27
N ASP A 36 -26.00 19.03 11.54
CA ASP A 36 -25.90 20.38 11.01
C ASP A 36 -26.70 20.55 9.70
N ARG A 37 -27.35 19.48 9.24
CA ARG A 37 -28.15 19.50 8.01
C ARG A 37 -29.39 20.40 8.13
N PRO A 38 -29.83 21.04 7.03
CA PRO A 38 -31.12 21.71 6.99
C PRO A 38 -32.27 20.80 7.44
N LYS A 39 -33.23 21.35 8.20
CA LYS A 39 -34.34 20.55 8.76
C LYS A 39 -35.10 19.80 7.65
N GLY A 40 -35.18 18.48 7.79
CA GLY A 40 -35.90 17.60 6.87
C GLY A 40 -35.12 17.17 5.62
N SER A 41 -33.87 17.61 5.42
CA SER A 41 -33.05 17.10 4.33
C SER A 41 -32.50 15.69 4.62
N PRO A 42 -32.31 14.85 3.59
CA PRO A 42 -31.58 13.60 3.72
C PRO A 42 -30.07 13.88 3.84
N PHE A 43 -29.30 12.93 4.37
CA PHE A 43 -27.85 13.10 4.58
C PHE A 43 -27.02 11.91 4.10
N PHE A 44 -25.76 12.17 3.80
CA PHE A 44 -24.70 11.19 3.60
C PHE A 44 -23.52 11.62 4.50
N ALA A 45 -23.18 10.80 5.49
CA ALA A 45 -22.18 11.16 6.49
C ALA A 45 -21.12 10.06 6.61
N VAL A 46 -19.86 10.45 6.55
CA VAL A 46 -18.70 9.56 6.72
C VAL A 46 -18.02 9.86 8.05
N PHE A 47 -17.80 8.80 8.85
CA PHE A 47 -17.03 8.85 10.09
C PHE A 47 -15.79 7.97 9.97
N ASN A 48 -14.61 8.57 10.08
CA ASN A 48 -13.30 7.93 10.01
C ASN A 48 -12.72 7.84 11.43
N LEU A 49 -12.79 6.65 12.03
CA LEU A 49 -12.28 6.39 13.38
C LEU A 49 -10.79 6.03 13.32
N MET A 50 -9.95 6.85 13.96
CA MET A 50 -8.49 6.70 13.91
C MET A 50 -7.93 5.77 15.00
N THR A 51 -8.77 5.27 15.92
CA THR A 51 -8.34 4.57 17.14
C THR A 51 -7.60 3.26 16.87
N SER A 52 -7.94 2.57 15.77
CA SER A 52 -7.25 1.34 15.33
C SER A 52 -6.14 1.57 14.30
N HIS A 53 -5.82 2.84 13.97
CA HIS A 53 -4.78 3.18 13.00
C HIS A 53 -3.38 2.72 13.46
N GLN A 54 -2.48 2.43 12.51
CA GLN A 54 -1.12 1.93 12.76
C GLN A 54 -0.33 2.76 13.77
N SER A 55 -0.60 4.07 13.82
CA SER A 55 0.04 4.97 14.78
C SER A 55 -0.26 4.58 16.23
N ARG A 56 -1.51 4.20 16.52
CA ARG A 56 -1.93 3.74 17.85
C ARG A 56 -1.68 2.27 18.08
N SER A 57 -1.77 1.43 17.05
CA SER A 57 -1.65 -0.03 17.23
C SER A 57 -0.20 -0.51 17.34
N MET A 58 0.79 0.20 16.78
CA MET A 58 2.20 -0.24 16.86
C MET A 58 3.27 0.85 16.91
N VAL A 59 3.02 2.08 16.44
CA VAL A 59 4.09 3.10 16.33
C VAL A 59 4.26 3.94 17.59
N TRP A 60 3.18 4.40 18.23
CA TRP A 60 3.31 5.24 19.42
C TRP A 60 4.09 4.52 20.54
N PRO A 61 4.85 5.26 21.36
CA PRO A 61 5.38 4.75 22.62
C PRO A 61 4.26 4.08 23.41
N TYR A 62 4.60 3.00 24.12
CA TYR A 62 3.61 2.18 24.79
C TYR A 62 2.84 2.99 25.84
N GLU A 63 3.53 3.86 26.57
CA GLU A 63 2.97 4.74 27.59
C GLU A 63 1.91 5.68 27.01
N LYS A 64 2.15 6.20 25.80
CA LYS A 64 1.18 7.03 25.08
C LYS A 64 -0.04 6.22 24.64
N PHE A 65 0.16 4.99 24.16
CA PHE A 65 -0.96 4.09 23.89
C PHE A 65 -1.79 3.82 25.16
N GLN A 66 -1.14 3.62 26.30
CA GLN A 66 -1.84 3.40 27.56
C GLN A 66 -2.67 4.61 27.98
N SER A 67 -2.10 5.82 27.90
CA SER A 67 -2.80 7.05 28.30
C SER A 67 -3.94 7.44 27.37
N GLU A 68 -3.82 7.17 26.06
CA GLU A 68 -4.75 7.64 25.03
C GLU A 68 -5.78 6.59 24.58
N VAL A 69 -5.48 5.30 24.72
CA VAL A 69 -6.36 4.20 24.28
C VAL A 69 -6.76 3.34 25.46
N GLN A 70 -5.79 2.74 26.14
CA GLN A 70 -6.08 1.76 27.20
C GLN A 70 -6.82 2.38 28.39
N SER A 71 -6.58 3.66 28.68
CA SER A 71 -7.28 4.43 29.72
C SER A 71 -8.80 4.52 29.53
N ARG A 72 -9.29 4.28 28.30
CA ARG A 72 -10.72 4.28 27.95
C ARG A 72 -11.37 2.90 28.13
N LEU A 73 -10.58 1.89 28.49
CA LEU A 73 -11.03 0.51 28.66
C LEU A 73 -11.15 0.15 30.15
N THR A 74 -12.12 -0.68 30.48
CA THR A 74 -12.18 -1.33 31.80
C THR A 74 -11.10 -2.42 31.90
N PRO A 75 -10.68 -2.81 33.12
CA PRO A 75 -9.70 -3.88 33.29
C PRO A 75 -10.07 -5.21 32.61
N LEU A 76 -11.38 -5.50 32.45
CA LEU A 76 -11.87 -6.71 31.78
C LEU A 76 -11.83 -6.62 30.25
N GLN A 77 -11.74 -5.41 29.69
CA GLN A 77 -11.63 -5.14 28.26
C GLN A 77 -10.18 -5.10 27.78
N ILE A 78 -9.21 -5.05 28.70
CA ILE A 78 -7.79 -5.07 28.38
C ILE A 78 -7.37 -6.51 28.08
N HIS A 79 -6.77 -6.72 26.91
CA HIS A 79 -6.38 -8.04 26.43
C HIS A 79 -5.08 -8.52 27.08
N ASP A 80 -5.09 -9.76 27.56
CA ASP A 80 -3.91 -10.43 28.10
C ASP A 80 -3.00 -10.93 26.96
N PRO A 81 -1.75 -10.42 26.83
CA PRO A 81 -0.81 -10.85 25.79
C PRO A 81 -0.58 -12.37 25.73
N GLN A 82 -0.67 -13.06 26.86
CA GLN A 82 -0.44 -14.51 26.92
C GLN A 82 -1.62 -15.32 26.37
N LYS A 83 -2.81 -14.71 26.25
CA LYS A 83 -4.02 -15.34 25.70
C LYS A 83 -4.22 -15.03 24.22
N ILE A 84 -3.36 -14.20 23.64
CA ILE A 84 -3.42 -13.88 22.21
C ILE A 84 -3.07 -15.12 21.39
N ARG A 85 -3.96 -15.44 20.43
CA ARG A 85 -3.65 -16.37 19.34
C ARG A 85 -2.91 -15.59 18.25
N LEU A 86 -1.60 -15.75 18.21
CA LEU A 86 -0.80 -15.17 17.14
C LEU A 86 -1.06 -15.89 15.82
N PRO A 87 -1.16 -15.16 14.70
CA PRO A 87 -1.09 -15.77 13.38
C PRO A 87 0.25 -16.52 13.21
N PRO A 88 0.25 -17.67 12.52
CA PRO A 88 1.43 -18.56 12.44
C PRO A 88 2.63 -17.94 11.72
N TYR A 89 2.41 -16.84 11.00
CA TYR A 89 3.44 -16.06 10.31
C TYR A 89 4.13 -15.00 11.20
N TYR A 90 3.86 -14.96 12.50
CA TYR A 90 4.68 -14.20 13.45
C TYR A 90 5.55 -15.12 14.31
N PRO A 91 6.80 -14.73 14.59
CA PRO A 91 7.56 -15.30 15.70
C PRO A 91 6.83 -15.10 17.04
N ASP A 92 6.93 -16.09 17.92
CA ASP A 92 6.33 -16.02 19.25
C ASP A 92 7.29 -15.36 20.24
N SER A 93 7.19 -14.03 20.37
CA SER A 93 7.93 -13.26 21.37
C SER A 93 7.00 -12.43 22.25
N ASN A 94 7.43 -12.12 23.48
CA ASN A 94 6.65 -11.31 24.41
C ASN A 94 6.28 -9.93 23.83
N LEU A 95 7.19 -9.33 23.05
CA LEU A 95 6.95 -8.05 22.40
C LEU A 95 5.86 -8.16 21.33
N ILE A 96 5.94 -9.18 20.47
CA ILE A 96 4.93 -9.43 19.44
C ILE A 96 3.56 -9.72 20.06
N ARG A 97 3.50 -10.54 21.12
CA ARG A 97 2.26 -10.81 21.87
C ARG A 97 1.66 -9.54 22.46
N ARG A 98 2.49 -8.68 23.07
CA ARG A 98 2.06 -7.40 23.64
C ARG A 98 1.50 -6.47 22.57
N ASP A 99 2.16 -6.36 21.43
CA ASP A 99 1.70 -5.46 20.36
C ASP A 99 0.42 -5.97 19.68
N TRP A 100 0.21 -7.29 19.61
CA TRP A 100 -1.08 -7.86 19.21
C TRP A 100 -2.20 -7.62 20.22
N ALA A 101 -1.94 -7.76 21.53
CA ALA A 101 -2.92 -7.40 22.56
C ALA A 101 -3.30 -5.92 22.48
N ARG A 102 -2.30 -5.04 22.29
CA ARG A 102 -2.48 -3.61 22.03
C ARG A 102 -3.38 -3.36 20.82
N PHE A 103 -3.22 -4.09 19.72
CA PHE A 103 -4.12 -3.98 18.57
C PHE A 103 -5.57 -4.34 18.93
N TYR A 104 -5.81 -5.39 19.72
CA TYR A 104 -7.17 -5.75 20.15
C TYR A 104 -7.78 -4.74 21.15
N ASP A 105 -6.97 -4.13 22.02
CA ASP A 105 -7.40 -3.01 22.86
C ASP A 105 -7.85 -1.82 21.98
N CYS A 106 -7.10 -1.49 20.94
CA CYS A 106 -7.49 -0.47 19.95
C CYS A 106 -8.82 -0.81 19.26
N VAL A 107 -9.03 -2.06 18.86
CA VAL A 107 -10.29 -2.51 18.24
C VAL A 107 -11.46 -2.37 19.22
N THR A 108 -11.26 -2.74 20.49
CA THR A 108 -12.28 -2.66 21.53
C THR A 108 -12.67 -1.21 21.84
N ALA A 109 -11.69 -0.30 21.87
CA ALA A 109 -11.96 1.12 22.05
C ALA A 109 -12.72 1.71 20.84
N MET A 110 -12.36 1.31 19.61
CA MET A 110 -13.03 1.74 18.38
C MET A 110 -14.48 1.21 18.30
N ASP A 111 -14.73 -0.03 18.74
CA ASP A 111 -16.10 -0.59 18.80
C ASP A 111 -17.03 0.26 19.67
N ALA A 112 -16.54 0.75 20.82
CA ALA A 112 -17.30 1.67 21.67
C ALA A 112 -17.60 3.02 20.97
N GLU A 113 -16.67 3.54 20.15
CA GLU A 113 -16.89 4.74 19.33
C GLU A 113 -17.98 4.52 18.28
N VAL A 114 -17.98 3.37 17.60
CA VAL A 114 -19.06 2.97 16.68
C VAL A 114 -20.40 2.91 17.41
N GLY A 115 -20.42 2.28 18.58
CA GLY A 115 -21.61 2.21 19.44
C GLY A 115 -22.15 3.60 19.80
N ALA A 116 -21.28 4.56 20.10
CA ALA A 116 -21.67 5.94 20.39
C ALA A 116 -22.33 6.63 19.17
N ILE A 117 -21.79 6.43 17.96
CA ILE A 117 -22.38 6.98 16.72
C ILE A 117 -23.76 6.35 16.45
N LEU A 118 -23.90 5.03 16.59
CA LEU A 118 -25.18 4.34 16.41
C LEU A 118 -26.23 4.79 17.44
N ASN A 119 -25.83 5.03 18.69
CA ASN A 119 -26.71 5.57 19.71
C ASN A 119 -27.18 6.99 19.38
N GLN A 120 -26.34 7.81 18.74
CA GLN A 120 -26.73 9.13 18.25
C GLN A 120 -27.80 9.04 17.15
N LEU A 121 -27.68 8.11 16.20
CA LEU A 121 -28.74 7.87 15.19
C LEU A 121 -30.07 7.48 15.83
N ARG A 122 -30.05 6.64 16.88
CA ARG A 122 -31.25 6.27 17.64
C ARG A 122 -31.86 7.45 18.39
N ALA A 123 -31.03 8.21 19.10
CA ALA A 123 -31.46 9.40 19.85
C ALA A 123 -32.10 10.46 18.93
N ASP A 124 -31.61 10.56 17.69
CA ASP A 124 -32.13 11.47 16.68
C ASP A 124 -33.39 10.93 15.95
N GLY A 125 -33.83 9.71 16.26
CA GLY A 125 -34.97 9.06 15.59
C GLY A 125 -34.70 8.68 14.13
N LEU A 126 -33.43 8.51 13.75
CA LEU A 126 -33.00 8.24 12.37
C LEU A 126 -32.69 6.76 12.10
N ASP A 127 -32.78 5.90 13.12
CA ASP A 127 -32.32 4.50 13.06
C ASP A 127 -33.05 3.67 11.99
N ASP A 128 -34.37 3.84 11.88
CA ASP A 128 -35.23 3.12 10.92
C ASP A 128 -35.17 3.67 9.49
N ASN A 129 -34.45 4.76 9.27
CA ASN A 129 -34.37 5.43 7.97
C ASN A 129 -32.94 5.60 7.44
N THR A 130 -31.95 5.00 8.10
CA THR A 130 -30.52 5.15 7.74
C THR A 130 -29.89 3.79 7.44
N ILE A 131 -29.37 3.62 6.22
CA ILE A 131 -28.47 2.51 5.89
C ILE A 131 -27.09 2.85 6.46
N VAL A 132 -26.50 1.95 7.24
CA VAL A 132 -25.17 2.13 7.83
C VAL A 132 -24.20 1.15 7.20
N PHE A 133 -23.08 1.66 6.71
CA PHE A 133 -21.94 0.88 6.25
C PHE A 133 -20.83 0.98 7.29
N PHE A 134 -20.27 -0.15 7.69
CA PHE A 134 -19.06 -0.23 8.50
C PHE A 134 -18.00 -1.01 7.74
N TYR A 135 -16.85 -0.38 7.52
CA TYR A 135 -15.73 -0.97 6.81
C TYR A 135 -14.39 -0.36 7.25
N SER A 136 -13.29 -1.01 6.88
CA SER A 136 -11.91 -0.53 7.08
C SER A 136 -11.27 -0.24 5.73
N ASP A 137 -10.49 0.83 5.59
CA ASP A 137 -9.85 1.23 4.32
C ASP A 137 -8.78 0.23 3.82
N HIS A 138 -8.19 -0.54 4.73
CA HIS A 138 -7.30 -1.67 4.46
C HIS A 138 -7.27 -2.62 5.66
N GLY A 139 -6.51 -3.72 5.57
CA GLY A 139 -6.22 -4.64 6.69
C GLY A 139 -5.51 -3.96 7.87
N SER A 140 -5.21 -4.69 8.94
CA SER A 140 -4.65 -4.05 10.15
C SER A 140 -3.32 -3.32 9.89
N GLY A 141 -2.96 -2.38 10.78
CA GLY A 141 -1.65 -1.73 10.72
C GLY A 141 -0.46 -2.66 11.04
N MET A 142 -0.71 -3.93 11.38
CA MET A 142 0.33 -4.87 11.78
C MET A 142 1.21 -5.28 10.58
N PRO A 143 2.49 -5.65 10.80
CA PRO A 143 3.37 -6.08 9.72
C PRO A 143 2.78 -7.27 8.94
N ARG A 144 2.91 -7.35 7.61
CA ARG A 144 2.24 -8.33 6.71
C ARG A 144 0.73 -8.13 6.50
N HIS A 145 0.12 -7.08 7.04
CA HIS A 145 -1.29 -6.73 6.77
C HIS A 145 -1.35 -5.57 5.77
N LYS A 146 -1.57 -4.33 6.24
CA LYS A 146 -1.52 -3.12 5.41
C LYS A 146 -0.25 -3.11 4.52
N ARG A 147 -0.40 -2.70 3.27
CA ARG A 147 0.65 -2.63 2.21
C ARG A 147 1.10 -3.97 1.64
N VAL A 148 0.41 -5.07 1.94
CA VAL A 148 0.65 -6.38 1.29
C VAL A 148 -0.64 -6.86 0.62
N LEU A 149 -0.51 -7.49 -0.55
CA LEU A 149 -1.64 -7.94 -1.38
C LEU A 149 -2.19 -9.32 -0.97
N LEU A 150 -2.09 -9.66 0.31
CA LEU A 150 -2.67 -10.87 0.90
C LEU A 150 -4.04 -10.56 1.49
N ASP A 151 -4.84 -11.58 1.81
CA ASP A 151 -6.15 -11.37 2.47
C ASP A 151 -5.97 -10.67 3.83
N SER A 152 -4.85 -10.84 4.54
CA SER A 152 -4.53 -10.05 5.75
C SER A 152 -4.43 -8.53 5.50
N GLY A 153 -4.16 -8.10 4.27
CA GLY A 153 -4.09 -6.69 3.87
C GLY A 153 -5.31 -6.19 3.12
N MET A 154 -6.04 -7.06 2.42
CA MET A 154 -7.13 -6.68 1.50
C MET A 154 -8.52 -7.14 1.95
N HIS A 155 -8.64 -8.22 2.73
CA HIS A 155 -9.92 -8.71 3.22
C HIS A 155 -10.32 -7.96 4.49
N VAL A 156 -11.16 -6.95 4.30
CA VAL A 156 -11.60 -6.00 5.32
C VAL A 156 -13.06 -6.24 5.71
N PRO A 157 -13.49 -5.83 6.93
CA PRO A 157 -14.90 -5.89 7.28
C PRO A 157 -15.73 -5.06 6.29
N MET A 158 -16.90 -5.60 5.93
CA MET A 158 -17.97 -4.88 5.24
C MET A 158 -19.28 -5.31 5.88
N ILE A 159 -19.75 -4.54 6.86
CA ILE A 159 -21.00 -4.77 7.57
C ILE A 159 -21.99 -3.72 7.12
N ILE A 160 -23.13 -4.14 6.58
CA ILE A 160 -24.16 -3.24 6.09
C ILE A 160 -25.44 -3.48 6.88
N ARG A 161 -25.89 -2.46 7.61
CA ARG A 161 -27.15 -2.47 8.34
C ARG A 161 -28.19 -1.72 7.52
N THR A 162 -29.13 -2.46 6.96
CA THR A 162 -30.30 -1.92 6.26
C THR A 162 -31.54 -1.99 7.15
N PRO A 163 -32.20 -0.87 7.46
CA PRO A 163 -33.46 -0.90 8.20
C PRO A 163 -34.57 -1.47 7.30
N ARG A 164 -35.68 -1.89 7.93
CA ARG A 164 -36.76 -2.64 7.29
C ARG A 164 -37.30 -2.00 5.99
N PRO A 165 -37.50 -0.66 5.90
CA PRO A 165 -37.98 -0.03 4.66
C PRO A 165 -37.03 -0.20 3.46
N TRP A 166 -35.73 -0.36 3.71
CA TRP A 166 -34.67 -0.41 2.69
C TRP A 166 -34.12 -1.82 2.46
N GLN A 167 -34.70 -2.83 3.11
CA GLN A 167 -34.16 -4.18 3.15
C GLN A 167 -34.09 -4.87 1.77
N THR A 168 -34.95 -4.48 0.83
CA THR A 168 -34.96 -5.05 -0.54
C THR A 168 -33.93 -4.41 -1.47
N LEU A 169 -33.26 -3.32 -1.07
CA LEU A 169 -32.29 -2.61 -1.90
C LEU A 169 -30.92 -3.29 -1.95
N LEU A 170 -30.59 -4.07 -0.93
CA LEU A 170 -29.32 -4.78 -0.79
C LEU A 170 -29.57 -6.27 -0.57
N GLN A 171 -28.55 -7.08 -0.82
CA GLN A 171 -28.64 -8.53 -0.66
C GLN A 171 -28.49 -8.93 0.82
N GLY A 172 -29.19 -9.99 1.21
CA GLY A 172 -29.07 -10.60 2.53
C GLY A 172 -30.13 -10.14 3.54
N LEU A 173 -30.30 -10.95 4.59
CA LEU A 173 -31.16 -10.64 5.74
C LEU A 173 -30.30 -10.21 6.94
N PRO A 174 -30.85 -9.47 7.91
CA PRO A 174 -30.17 -9.15 9.15
C PRO A 174 -29.61 -10.42 9.82
N GLY A 175 -28.34 -10.38 10.21
CA GLY A 175 -27.65 -11.51 10.84
C GLY A 175 -27.15 -12.58 9.86
N THR A 176 -27.21 -12.35 8.55
CA THR A 176 -26.65 -13.26 7.54
C THR A 176 -25.31 -12.77 6.99
N SER A 177 -24.54 -13.68 6.39
CA SER A 177 -23.30 -13.39 5.67
C SER A 177 -23.49 -13.60 4.17
N SER A 178 -22.86 -12.75 3.35
CA SER A 178 -22.80 -12.90 1.90
C SER A 178 -21.39 -13.29 1.44
N GLY A 179 -21.29 -14.22 0.49
CA GLY A 179 -20.03 -14.56 -0.19
C GLY A 179 -19.75 -13.69 -1.43
N GLN A 180 -20.56 -12.66 -1.68
CA GLN A 180 -20.39 -11.75 -2.81
C GLN A 180 -19.05 -11.02 -2.71
N LEU A 181 -18.28 -11.02 -3.81
CA LEU A 181 -17.09 -10.19 -3.92
C LEU A 181 -17.48 -8.71 -4.02
N ILE A 182 -16.83 -7.86 -3.24
CA ILE A 182 -16.98 -6.41 -3.26
C ILE A 182 -15.59 -5.79 -3.31
N SER A 183 -15.42 -4.73 -4.10
CA SER A 183 -14.24 -3.85 -4.05
C SER A 183 -14.67 -2.42 -3.72
N PHE A 184 -13.79 -1.60 -3.17
CA PHE A 184 -14.14 -0.22 -2.82
C PHE A 184 -14.49 0.67 -4.00
N VAL A 185 -14.05 0.33 -5.22
CA VAL A 185 -14.53 1.01 -6.43
C VAL A 185 -16.03 0.82 -6.65
N ASP A 186 -16.64 -0.20 -6.05
CA ASP A 186 -18.07 -0.52 -6.13
C ASP A 186 -18.92 0.29 -5.13
N LEU A 187 -18.32 0.91 -4.11
CA LEU A 187 -19.06 1.70 -3.12
C LEU A 187 -19.72 2.95 -3.72
N PRO A 188 -19.01 3.83 -4.48
CA PRO A 188 -19.64 4.98 -5.10
C PRO A 188 -20.85 4.64 -5.98
N PRO A 189 -20.78 3.70 -6.95
CA PRO A 189 -21.95 3.37 -7.77
C PRO A 189 -23.07 2.72 -6.97
N THR A 190 -22.75 1.98 -5.90
CA THR A 190 -23.77 1.45 -4.98
C THR A 190 -24.52 2.57 -4.27
N VAL A 191 -23.80 3.54 -3.70
CA VAL A 191 -24.42 4.70 -3.02
C VAL A 191 -25.24 5.54 -4.00
N LEU A 192 -24.75 5.76 -5.23
CA LEU A 192 -25.53 6.45 -6.27
C LEU A 192 -26.84 5.70 -6.56
N GLN A 193 -26.80 4.38 -6.74
CA GLN A 193 -28.02 3.60 -6.98
C GLN A 193 -28.98 3.64 -5.78
N LEU A 194 -28.48 3.50 -4.55
CA LEU A 194 -29.30 3.59 -3.33
C LEU A 194 -29.97 4.95 -3.16
N THR A 195 -29.35 6.01 -3.70
CA THR A 195 -29.87 7.38 -3.65
C THR A 195 -30.61 7.79 -4.94
N ALA A 196 -30.91 6.83 -5.82
CA ALA A 196 -31.56 7.03 -7.11
C ALA A 196 -30.85 8.04 -8.03
N GLN A 197 -29.53 8.12 -7.94
CA GLN A 197 -28.67 8.91 -8.80
C GLN A 197 -28.07 8.07 -9.92
N GLN A 198 -27.79 8.69 -11.06
CA GLN A 198 -27.16 8.02 -12.19
C GLN A 198 -25.67 7.85 -11.94
N LYS A 199 -25.19 6.63 -12.17
CA LYS A 199 -23.75 6.33 -12.23
C LYS A 199 -23.14 7.02 -13.46
N PRO A 200 -22.10 7.87 -13.31
CA PRO A 200 -21.37 8.40 -14.45
C PRO A 200 -20.63 7.32 -15.25
N GLU A 201 -20.51 7.49 -16.56
CA GLU A 201 -19.89 6.50 -17.47
C GLU A 201 -18.42 6.20 -17.12
N TRP A 202 -17.67 7.21 -16.67
CA TRP A 202 -16.25 7.08 -16.31
C TRP A 202 -16.02 6.28 -15.00
N MET A 203 -17.07 5.98 -14.23
CA MET A 203 -16.93 5.28 -12.96
C MET A 203 -16.77 3.78 -13.19
N GLN A 204 -15.64 3.21 -12.74
CA GLN A 204 -15.25 1.84 -13.08
C GLN A 204 -16.02 0.76 -12.30
N GLY A 205 -16.39 1.00 -11.04
CA GLY A 205 -17.01 -0.04 -10.20
C GLY A 205 -18.45 -0.38 -10.55
N HIS A 206 -18.96 -1.45 -9.96
CA HIS A 206 -20.32 -1.96 -10.20
C HIS A 206 -21.10 -1.97 -8.90
N SER A 207 -22.33 -1.46 -8.93
CA SER A 207 -23.18 -1.48 -7.74
C SER A 207 -23.49 -2.92 -7.32
N PHE A 208 -23.37 -3.22 -6.02
CA PHE A 208 -23.73 -4.52 -5.46
C PHE A 208 -25.16 -4.56 -4.87
N CYS A 209 -26.01 -3.58 -5.21
CA CYS A 209 -27.44 -3.61 -4.86
C CYS A 209 -28.12 -4.93 -5.30
N ALA A 210 -29.24 -5.25 -4.64
CA ALA A 210 -30.02 -6.44 -4.97
C ALA A 210 -30.48 -6.42 -6.43
N GLY A 211 -30.38 -7.57 -7.10
CA GLY A 211 -30.73 -7.73 -8.51
C GLY A 211 -29.60 -7.43 -9.51
N ASN A 212 -28.49 -6.81 -9.06
CA ASN A 212 -27.31 -6.64 -9.89
C ASN A 212 -26.46 -7.91 -9.93
N GLU A 213 -25.74 -8.10 -11.04
CA GLU A 213 -24.78 -9.19 -11.20
C GLU A 213 -23.61 -9.03 -10.21
N ALA A 214 -23.24 -10.13 -9.56
CA ALA A 214 -22.07 -10.16 -8.69
C ALA A 214 -20.78 -10.12 -9.52
N ARG A 215 -19.79 -9.36 -9.07
CA ARG A 215 -18.49 -9.32 -9.76
C ARG A 215 -17.76 -10.66 -9.63
N ALA A 216 -17.08 -11.05 -10.69
CA ALA A 216 -16.28 -12.28 -10.71
C ALA A 216 -14.91 -12.12 -10.03
N PHE A 217 -14.34 -10.91 -10.09
CA PHE A 217 -12.96 -10.65 -9.70
C PHE A 217 -12.83 -9.36 -8.88
N ALA A 218 -11.91 -9.36 -7.93
CA ALA A 218 -11.43 -8.18 -7.22
C ALA A 218 -9.93 -8.00 -7.43
N PHE A 219 -9.53 -6.79 -7.82
CA PHE A 219 -8.16 -6.47 -8.19
C PHE A 219 -7.50 -5.62 -7.11
N GLY A 220 -6.25 -5.92 -6.79
CA GLY A 220 -5.44 -5.20 -5.81
C GLY A 220 -4.16 -4.64 -6.45
N HIS A 221 -3.73 -3.49 -5.96
CA HIS A 221 -2.57 -2.76 -6.47
C HIS A 221 -1.64 -2.39 -5.32
N ARG A 222 -0.35 -2.52 -5.54
CA ARG A 222 0.70 -2.03 -4.65
C ARG A 222 1.76 -1.34 -5.49
N ASP A 223 2.00 -0.07 -5.18
CA ASP A 223 3.04 0.76 -5.79
C ASP A 223 3.95 1.32 -4.68
N ARG A 224 4.49 2.52 -4.88
CA ARG A 224 5.29 3.22 -3.87
C ARG A 224 4.48 3.45 -2.59
N VAL A 225 5.09 3.11 -1.46
CA VAL A 225 4.56 3.35 -0.12
C VAL A 225 5.54 4.24 0.60
N ASP A 226 5.16 5.49 0.84
CA ASP A 226 6.05 6.50 1.39
C ASP A 226 7.33 6.58 0.51
N GLU A 227 8.53 6.35 1.06
CA GLU A 227 9.79 6.29 0.32
C GLU A 227 10.09 4.93 -0.36
N ALA A 228 9.35 3.87 -0.01
CA ALA A 228 9.63 2.52 -0.50
C ALA A 228 8.96 2.27 -1.84
N ILE A 229 9.77 2.23 -2.90
CA ILE A 229 9.34 1.90 -4.26
C ILE A 229 8.99 0.40 -4.35
N ASP A 230 7.88 0.10 -5.02
CA ASP A 230 7.43 -1.27 -5.29
C ASP A 230 6.47 -1.29 -6.48
N CYS A 231 6.20 -2.49 -7.01
CA CYS A 231 5.14 -2.73 -7.98
C CYS A 231 4.68 -4.20 -7.87
N ALA A 232 3.43 -4.40 -7.46
CA ALA A 232 2.77 -5.69 -7.45
C ALA A 232 1.27 -5.54 -7.74
N ARG A 233 0.67 -6.58 -8.29
CA ARG A 233 -0.75 -6.63 -8.66
C ARG A 233 -1.35 -7.94 -8.22
N SER A 234 -2.63 -7.92 -7.88
CA SER A 234 -3.37 -9.13 -7.51
C SER A 234 -4.75 -9.20 -8.15
N VAL A 235 -5.24 -10.41 -8.32
CA VAL A 235 -6.65 -10.68 -8.61
C VAL A 235 -7.14 -11.81 -7.72
N ARG A 236 -8.32 -11.59 -7.15
CA ARG A 236 -9.01 -12.54 -6.29
C ARG A 236 -10.37 -12.85 -6.88
N ASP A 237 -10.76 -14.12 -6.92
CA ASP A 237 -12.16 -14.50 -7.15
C ASP A 237 -12.83 -14.93 -5.83
N SER A 238 -13.94 -15.67 -5.86
CA SER A 238 -14.61 -16.13 -4.64
C SER A 238 -13.75 -17.06 -3.76
N ARG A 239 -12.68 -17.66 -4.28
CA ARG A 239 -11.88 -18.67 -3.59
C ARG A 239 -10.37 -18.46 -3.70
N PHE A 240 -9.86 -18.14 -4.88
CA PHE A 240 -8.44 -18.08 -5.15
C PHE A 240 -7.94 -16.63 -5.22
N LEU A 241 -6.72 -16.42 -4.72
CA LEU A 241 -5.97 -15.17 -4.82
C LEU A 241 -4.69 -15.42 -5.63
N TYR A 242 -4.51 -14.65 -6.69
CA TYR A 242 -3.29 -14.61 -7.48
C TYR A 242 -2.57 -13.27 -7.27
N ILE A 243 -1.25 -13.32 -7.11
CA ILE A 243 -0.40 -12.14 -6.97
C ILE A 243 0.77 -12.24 -7.96
N ARG A 244 1.09 -11.14 -8.62
CA ARG A 244 2.30 -10.98 -9.45
C ARG A 244 3.16 -9.85 -8.86
N ASN A 245 4.42 -10.16 -8.57
CA ASN A 245 5.40 -9.23 -8.02
C ASN A 245 6.37 -8.81 -9.12
N PHE A 246 6.32 -7.55 -9.53
CA PHE A 246 7.16 -7.03 -10.62
C PHE A 246 8.55 -6.60 -10.15
N MET A 247 8.75 -6.45 -8.82
CA MET A 247 10.05 -6.22 -8.19
C MET A 247 10.34 -7.29 -7.13
N PRO A 248 10.50 -8.57 -7.51
CA PRO A 248 10.58 -9.68 -6.56
C PRO A 248 11.91 -9.75 -5.80
N HIS A 249 12.93 -9.02 -6.26
CA HIS A 249 14.21 -8.86 -5.57
C HIS A 249 14.10 -7.99 -4.30
N ILE A 250 12.93 -7.38 -4.06
CA ILE A 250 12.67 -6.52 -2.91
C ILE A 250 11.78 -7.24 -1.89
N SER A 251 12.20 -7.22 -0.63
CA SER A 251 11.47 -7.77 0.53
C SER A 251 10.09 -7.11 0.74
N HIS A 252 9.14 -7.83 1.35
CA HIS A 252 7.95 -7.17 1.92
C HIS A 252 8.28 -6.37 3.20
N HIS A 253 9.34 -6.74 3.90
CA HIS A 253 9.87 -6.06 5.07
C HIS A 253 10.93 -5.02 4.69
N GLN A 254 10.71 -4.24 3.63
CA GLN A 254 11.65 -3.18 3.27
C GLN A 254 11.87 -2.19 4.44
N PRO A 255 13.08 -1.68 4.67
CA PRO A 255 13.31 -0.57 5.58
C PRO A 255 12.44 0.62 5.18
N THR A 256 11.69 1.15 6.15
CA THR A 256 10.81 2.32 5.98
C THR A 256 10.70 3.12 7.28
N ALA A 257 10.91 4.43 7.22
CA ALA A 257 11.07 5.29 8.39
C ALA A 257 9.84 5.35 9.30
N TRP A 258 8.62 5.32 8.74
CA TRP A 258 7.42 5.39 9.56
C TRP A 258 7.07 4.05 10.26
N PRO A 259 6.91 2.91 9.55
CA PRO A 259 6.67 1.63 10.19
C PRO A 259 7.78 1.19 11.14
N ASP A 260 9.05 1.46 10.82
CA ASP A 260 10.20 1.00 11.61
C ASP A 260 10.35 1.72 12.95
N GLN A 261 9.56 2.79 13.20
CA GLN A 261 9.39 3.34 14.55
C GLN A 261 8.63 2.39 15.48
N GLY A 262 7.81 1.49 14.93
CA GLY A 262 7.11 0.48 15.71
C GLY A 262 8.05 -0.62 16.17
N GLN A 263 8.09 -0.89 17.48
CA GLN A 263 9.00 -1.87 18.07
C GLN A 263 8.87 -3.27 17.46
N ILE A 264 7.66 -3.67 17.04
CA ILE A 264 7.41 -4.94 16.37
C ILE A 264 8.21 -5.13 15.08
N ARG A 265 8.48 -4.05 14.32
CA ARG A 265 9.26 -4.12 13.08
C ARG A 265 10.73 -4.43 13.39
N GLY A 266 11.32 -3.74 14.37
CA GLY A 266 12.67 -4.03 14.85
C GLY A 266 12.79 -5.43 15.45
N GLU A 267 11.77 -5.90 16.17
CA GLU A 267 11.74 -7.26 16.72
C GLU A 267 11.69 -8.33 15.63
N LEU A 268 10.92 -8.11 14.56
CA LEU A 268 10.93 -9.00 13.39
C LEU A 268 12.32 -9.07 12.77
N SER A 269 12.97 -7.93 12.52
CA SER A 269 14.35 -7.88 12.01
C SER A 269 15.34 -8.61 12.93
N ARG A 270 15.23 -8.43 14.24
CA ARG A 270 16.11 -9.07 15.24
C ARG A 270 15.94 -10.59 15.27
N LEU A 271 14.73 -11.08 15.03
CA LEU A 271 14.38 -12.50 15.03
C LEU A 271 14.56 -13.16 13.65
N THR A 272 14.94 -12.41 12.62
CA THR A 272 15.19 -12.94 11.29
C THR A 272 16.35 -13.92 11.32
N ASP A 273 16.01 -15.20 11.18
CA ASP A 273 16.95 -16.30 11.02
C ASP A 273 16.31 -17.35 10.10
N GLN A 274 16.89 -17.52 8.91
CA GLN A 274 16.37 -18.44 7.90
C GLN A 274 16.36 -19.91 8.37
N GLN A 275 17.26 -20.27 9.29
CA GLN A 275 17.36 -21.64 9.80
C GLN A 275 16.37 -21.91 10.94
N ALA A 276 15.93 -20.86 11.65
CA ALA A 276 15.01 -20.97 12.77
C ALA A 276 13.54 -20.65 12.41
N MET A 277 13.31 -19.79 11.41
CA MET A 277 11.98 -19.37 11.01
C MET A 277 11.25 -20.45 10.20
N THR A 278 9.94 -20.56 10.43
CA THR A 278 9.06 -21.32 9.55
C THR A 278 8.92 -20.62 8.19
N THR A 279 8.50 -21.35 7.15
CA THR A 279 8.20 -20.76 5.82
C THR A 279 7.21 -19.60 5.91
N ALA A 280 6.20 -19.71 6.79
CA ALA A 280 5.20 -18.68 6.99
C ALA A 280 5.79 -17.38 7.58
N GLN A 281 6.73 -17.50 8.53
CA GLN A 281 7.41 -16.36 9.14
C GLN A 281 8.43 -15.74 8.17
N TRP A 282 9.17 -16.58 7.44
CA TRP A 282 10.17 -16.15 6.47
C TRP A 282 9.56 -15.28 5.36
N TYR A 283 8.35 -15.61 4.88
CA TYR A 283 7.68 -14.90 3.79
C TYR A 283 7.77 -13.37 3.85
N TYR A 284 7.50 -12.79 5.03
CA TYR A 284 7.44 -11.34 5.16
C TYR A 284 8.83 -10.69 5.23
N VAL A 285 9.78 -11.34 5.92
CA VAL A 285 11.13 -10.78 6.18
C VAL A 285 12.19 -11.23 5.17
N ALA A 286 11.86 -12.18 4.30
CA ALA A 286 12.77 -12.67 3.27
C ALA A 286 13.30 -11.50 2.42
N PRO A 287 14.60 -11.53 2.03
CA PRO A 287 15.19 -10.46 1.23
C PRO A 287 14.56 -10.33 -0.16
N ALA A 288 14.01 -11.43 -0.68
CA ALA A 288 13.29 -11.50 -1.95
C ALA A 288 11.96 -12.25 -1.76
N ARG A 289 11.03 -12.04 -2.70
CA ARG A 289 9.68 -12.63 -2.72
C ARG A 289 9.45 -13.44 -4.01
N PRO A 290 8.47 -14.36 -4.02
CA PRO A 290 8.12 -15.10 -5.23
C PRO A 290 7.70 -14.15 -6.38
N ARG A 291 8.01 -14.51 -7.62
CA ARG A 291 7.57 -13.75 -8.81
C ARG A 291 6.04 -13.80 -8.97
N GLU A 292 5.48 -14.99 -8.75
CA GLU A 292 4.06 -15.27 -8.81
C GLU A 292 3.64 -16.06 -7.59
N GLU A 293 2.40 -15.81 -7.14
CA GLU A 293 1.80 -16.48 -6.01
C GLU A 293 0.36 -16.86 -6.32
N LEU A 294 -0.06 -18.06 -5.89
CA LEU A 294 -1.44 -18.50 -5.95
C LEU A 294 -1.84 -19.09 -4.60
N TYR A 295 -2.96 -18.66 -4.05
CA TYR A 295 -3.49 -19.15 -2.78
C TYR A 295 -4.93 -19.63 -2.94
N ASP A 296 -5.25 -20.77 -2.32
CA ASP A 296 -6.63 -21.22 -2.11
C ASP A 296 -7.13 -20.67 -0.76
N CYS A 297 -7.76 -19.49 -0.76
CA CYS A 297 -8.14 -18.79 0.47
C CYS A 297 -9.20 -19.54 1.30
N ALA A 298 -9.90 -20.52 0.71
CA ALA A 298 -10.84 -21.35 1.46
C ALA A 298 -10.12 -22.43 2.28
N ALA A 299 -9.06 -23.03 1.73
CA ALA A 299 -8.26 -24.05 2.40
C ALA A 299 -7.13 -23.44 3.27
N ASP A 300 -6.68 -22.25 2.91
CA ASP A 300 -5.55 -21.54 3.52
C ASP A 300 -5.90 -20.04 3.70
N PRO A 301 -6.71 -19.72 4.73
CA PRO A 301 -7.23 -18.36 4.95
C PRO A 301 -6.14 -17.35 5.34
N ASP A 302 -4.97 -17.82 5.77
CA ASP A 302 -3.83 -16.97 6.15
C ASP A 302 -2.86 -16.75 4.97
N ASN A 303 -3.10 -17.37 3.81
CA ASN A 303 -2.26 -17.34 2.61
C ASN A 303 -0.79 -17.73 2.91
N LEU A 304 -0.58 -18.93 3.44
CA LEU A 304 0.73 -19.45 3.85
C LEU A 304 1.36 -20.38 2.82
N ARG A 305 0.55 -21.02 1.98
CA ARG A 305 1.00 -22.01 1.01
C ARG A 305 0.81 -21.49 -0.41
N ASN A 306 1.91 -21.05 -1.02
CA ASN A 306 1.93 -20.72 -2.43
C ASN A 306 1.74 -22.00 -3.29
N LEU A 307 0.73 -21.98 -4.16
CA LEU A 307 0.31 -23.08 -5.03
C LEU A 307 0.73 -22.88 -6.49
N VAL A 308 1.57 -21.88 -6.79
CA VAL A 308 1.97 -21.55 -8.17
C VAL A 308 2.54 -22.76 -8.93
N ASP A 309 3.32 -23.62 -8.27
CA ASP A 309 3.92 -24.81 -8.87
C ASP A 309 3.02 -26.06 -8.79
N SER A 310 1.80 -25.94 -8.24
CA SER A 310 0.92 -27.08 -8.02
C SER A 310 0.27 -27.54 -9.33
N PRO A 311 0.53 -28.78 -9.80
CA PRO A 311 -0.04 -29.27 -11.06
C PRO A 311 -1.58 -29.25 -11.08
N GLY A 312 -2.20 -29.50 -9.92
CA GLY A 312 -3.67 -29.51 -9.76
C GLY A 312 -4.33 -28.13 -9.83
N HIS A 313 -3.57 -27.05 -9.72
CA HIS A 313 -4.10 -25.68 -9.69
C HIS A 313 -3.79 -24.87 -10.95
N ARG A 314 -3.13 -25.47 -11.96
CA ARG A 314 -2.71 -24.79 -13.20
C ARG A 314 -3.84 -24.06 -13.90
N ASN A 315 -5.04 -24.65 -13.97
CA ASN A 315 -6.19 -24.00 -14.61
C ASN A 315 -6.65 -22.75 -13.86
N HIS A 316 -6.59 -22.76 -12.52
CA HIS A 316 -6.92 -21.59 -11.71
C HIS A 316 -5.85 -20.50 -11.85
N LEU A 317 -4.57 -20.88 -11.85
CA LEU A 317 -3.44 -19.99 -12.09
C LEU A 317 -3.59 -19.28 -13.44
N THR A 318 -3.74 -20.02 -14.53
CA THR A 318 -3.86 -19.46 -15.88
C THR A 318 -5.05 -18.51 -15.99
N ARG A 319 -6.24 -18.93 -15.53
CA ARG A 319 -7.43 -18.06 -15.59
C ARG A 319 -7.26 -16.75 -14.84
N LEU A 320 -6.68 -16.79 -13.63
CA LEU A 320 -6.48 -15.58 -12.83
C LEU A 320 -5.37 -14.71 -13.41
N ARG A 321 -4.29 -15.31 -13.90
CA ARG A 321 -3.23 -14.58 -14.62
C ARG A 321 -3.80 -13.84 -15.83
N ASP A 322 -4.62 -14.50 -16.64
CA ASP A 322 -5.25 -13.90 -17.82
C ASP A 322 -6.24 -12.79 -17.43
N ALA A 323 -7.04 -13.01 -16.38
CA ALA A 323 -7.96 -12.00 -15.87
C ALA A 323 -7.23 -10.76 -15.35
N LEU A 324 -6.09 -10.94 -14.66
CA LEU A 324 -5.26 -9.83 -14.21
C LEU A 324 -4.69 -9.07 -15.41
N HIS A 325 -4.08 -9.77 -16.36
CA HIS A 325 -3.49 -9.14 -17.54
C HIS A 325 -4.51 -8.32 -18.34
N ALA A 326 -5.70 -8.90 -18.58
CA ALA A 326 -6.79 -8.22 -19.26
C ALA A 326 -7.27 -6.97 -18.50
N HIS A 327 -7.31 -7.04 -17.16
CA HIS A 327 -7.66 -5.88 -16.34
C HIS A 327 -6.64 -4.76 -16.50
N LEU A 328 -5.34 -5.05 -16.35
CA LEU A 328 -4.26 -4.05 -16.44
C LEU A 328 -4.24 -3.35 -17.80
N LYS A 329 -4.51 -4.09 -18.90
CA LYS A 329 -4.67 -3.51 -20.24
C LYS A 329 -5.89 -2.60 -20.35
N THR A 330 -7.01 -3.04 -19.77
CA THR A 330 -8.28 -2.31 -19.83
C THR A 330 -8.24 -1.02 -19.02
N THR A 331 -7.59 -1.05 -17.85
CA THR A 331 -7.47 0.12 -16.96
C THR A 331 -6.32 1.04 -17.34
N GLN A 332 -5.46 0.62 -18.26
CA GLN A 332 -4.25 1.35 -18.66
C GLN A 332 -3.41 1.72 -17.44
N ASP A 333 -2.99 0.70 -16.69
CA ASP A 333 -2.39 0.87 -15.38
C ASP A 333 -1.09 1.71 -15.42
N LEU A 334 -1.18 2.93 -14.90
CA LEU A 334 -0.07 3.89 -14.88
C LEU A 334 1.08 3.51 -13.94
N GLY A 335 0.88 2.55 -13.03
CA GLY A 335 1.96 2.11 -12.14
C GLY A 335 3.09 1.37 -12.85
N PHE A 336 2.92 1.06 -14.14
CA PHE A 336 3.99 0.56 -15.00
C PHE A 336 4.82 1.67 -15.64
N VAL A 337 4.49 2.95 -15.46
CA VAL A 337 5.36 4.04 -15.91
C VAL A 337 6.24 4.52 -14.76
N PRO A 338 7.56 4.68 -14.94
CA PRO A 338 8.43 5.26 -13.91
C PRO A 338 7.91 6.62 -13.40
N GLU A 339 7.95 6.83 -12.09
CA GLU A 339 7.40 8.03 -11.46
C GLU A 339 8.06 9.33 -11.96
N VAL A 340 9.36 9.29 -12.25
CA VAL A 340 10.10 10.39 -12.87
C VAL A 340 9.46 10.82 -14.19
N GLU A 341 9.04 9.86 -15.02
CA GLU A 341 8.36 10.15 -16.30
C GLU A 341 6.92 10.62 -16.12
N LEU A 342 6.19 10.04 -15.15
CA LEU A 342 4.84 10.48 -14.78
C LEU A 342 4.83 11.95 -14.32
N ALA A 343 5.83 12.34 -13.53
CA ALA A 343 5.99 13.70 -13.03
C ALA A 343 6.24 14.69 -14.18
N GLU A 344 7.11 14.34 -15.15
CA GLU A 344 7.36 15.18 -16.33
C GLU A 344 6.09 15.42 -17.16
N LYS A 345 5.34 14.34 -17.42
CA LYS A 345 4.13 14.40 -18.26
C LYS A 345 2.93 14.97 -17.49
N ARG A 346 3.07 15.34 -16.21
CA ARG A 346 1.96 15.73 -15.31
C ARG A 346 0.79 14.74 -15.37
N GLY A 347 1.11 13.44 -15.44
CA GLY A 347 0.13 12.36 -15.60
C GLY A 347 -0.54 12.27 -16.98
N ARG A 348 -0.16 13.10 -17.96
CA ARG A 348 -0.69 13.05 -19.34
C ARG A 348 0.17 12.11 -20.19
N ILE A 349 0.02 10.82 -19.96
CA ILE A 349 0.72 9.79 -20.74
C ILE A 349 -0.19 9.30 -21.86
N SER A 350 0.37 9.05 -23.04
CA SER A 350 -0.37 8.46 -24.16
C SER A 350 -0.80 7.03 -23.80
N ALA A 351 -1.95 6.59 -24.29
CA ALA A 351 -2.40 5.20 -24.11
C ALA A 351 -1.41 4.16 -24.66
N ASN A 352 -0.66 4.52 -25.72
CA ASN A 352 0.31 3.64 -26.34
C ASN A 352 1.56 3.47 -25.47
N ASP A 353 2.15 4.56 -24.96
CA ASP A 353 3.33 4.51 -24.09
C ASP A 353 3.07 3.65 -22.84
N GLN A 354 1.83 3.65 -22.33
CA GLN A 354 1.42 2.86 -21.17
C GLN A 354 1.29 1.37 -21.51
N ALA A 355 0.65 1.06 -22.64
CA ALA A 355 0.47 -0.30 -23.11
C ALA A 355 1.83 -0.98 -23.35
N ASP A 356 2.76 -0.27 -23.99
CA ASP A 356 4.11 -0.75 -24.24
C ASP A 356 4.84 -1.06 -22.93
N SER A 357 4.76 -0.17 -21.93
CA SER A 357 5.41 -0.39 -20.63
C SER A 357 4.84 -1.58 -19.86
N LEU A 358 3.52 -1.81 -19.94
CA LEU A 358 2.86 -2.97 -19.36
C LEU A 358 3.29 -4.27 -20.07
N ASP A 359 3.29 -4.29 -21.39
CA ASP A 359 3.67 -5.48 -22.17
C ASP A 359 5.15 -5.85 -21.96
N ASP A 360 6.03 -4.85 -21.86
CA ASP A 360 7.42 -5.02 -21.45
C ASP A 360 7.53 -5.63 -20.04
N ALA A 361 6.87 -5.02 -19.05
CA ALA A 361 6.87 -5.51 -17.68
C ALA A 361 6.32 -6.95 -17.58
N TRP A 362 5.30 -7.26 -18.36
CA TRP A 362 4.66 -8.57 -18.35
C TRP A 362 5.57 -9.63 -18.97
N SER A 363 6.12 -9.36 -20.16
CA SER A 363 6.94 -10.31 -20.93
C SER A 363 8.24 -10.72 -20.23
N MET A 364 8.82 -9.86 -19.37
CA MET A 364 10.01 -10.19 -18.57
C MET A 364 9.89 -11.43 -17.69
N PHE A 365 8.67 -11.85 -17.34
CA PHE A 365 8.43 -12.99 -16.47
C PHE A 365 8.02 -14.25 -17.24
N ASP A 366 7.70 -14.13 -18.53
CA ASP A 366 7.18 -15.22 -19.35
C ASP A 366 8.28 -15.92 -20.18
N GLY A 367 9.56 -15.54 -20.02
CA GLY A 367 10.71 -16.19 -20.68
C GLY A 367 12.04 -16.06 -19.93
N ASP A 368 13.03 -16.88 -20.31
CA ASP A 368 14.44 -16.62 -19.98
C ASP A 368 14.82 -15.32 -20.66
N ALA A 369 15.10 -14.29 -19.87
CA ALA A 369 15.23 -12.93 -20.33
C ALA A 369 16.18 -12.82 -21.54
N THR A 370 15.61 -12.35 -22.65
CA THR A 370 16.27 -12.13 -23.94
C THR A 370 17.52 -11.24 -23.78
N GLU A 371 18.43 -11.33 -24.75
CA GLU A 371 19.60 -10.46 -24.85
C GLU A 371 19.21 -8.98 -24.62
N LEU A 372 19.93 -8.30 -23.74
CA LEU A 372 19.78 -6.85 -23.61
C LEU A 372 20.47 -6.20 -24.82
N THR A 373 19.77 -5.28 -25.48
CA THR A 373 20.35 -4.42 -26.54
C THR A 373 20.12 -2.95 -26.17
N THR A 374 21.06 -2.07 -26.50
CA THR A 374 20.98 -0.64 -26.18
C THR A 374 19.83 0.09 -26.88
N GLU A 375 19.32 -0.42 -28.01
CA GLU A 375 18.27 0.22 -28.81
C GLU A 375 16.85 0.01 -28.27
N GLU A 376 16.60 -1.05 -27.48
CA GLU A 376 15.26 -1.47 -27.03
C GLU A 376 15.11 -1.50 -25.51
N LEU A 377 15.99 -0.80 -24.80
CA LEU A 377 16.15 -0.96 -23.37
C LEU A 377 15.15 -0.09 -22.59
N THR A 378 14.27 -0.73 -21.82
CA THR A 378 13.27 -0.05 -21.01
C THR A 378 13.55 -0.24 -19.51
N TRP A 379 12.90 0.58 -18.68
CA TRP A 379 13.08 0.53 -17.23
C TRP A 379 12.76 -0.86 -16.69
N TRP A 380 11.68 -1.46 -17.19
CA TRP A 380 11.28 -2.81 -16.86
C TRP A 380 12.32 -3.85 -17.30
N LYS A 381 12.79 -3.83 -18.54
CA LYS A 381 13.85 -4.76 -18.99
C LYS A 381 15.10 -4.71 -18.10
N LEU A 382 15.49 -3.54 -17.60
CA LEU A 382 16.57 -3.42 -16.61
C LEU A 382 16.21 -3.97 -15.23
N GLN A 383 14.98 -3.77 -14.75
CA GLN A 383 14.53 -4.37 -13.50
C GLN A 383 14.59 -5.91 -13.53
N SER A 384 14.51 -6.52 -14.72
CA SER A 384 14.67 -7.97 -14.88
C SER A 384 16.07 -8.47 -14.48
N LEU A 385 17.07 -7.60 -14.45
CA LEU A 385 18.44 -8.00 -14.13
C LEU A 385 18.58 -8.47 -12.69
N PHE A 386 17.79 -7.93 -11.77
CA PHE A 386 17.75 -8.39 -10.39
C PHE A 386 17.10 -9.77 -10.21
N LEU A 387 16.59 -10.36 -11.30
CA LEU A 387 16.14 -11.75 -11.35
C LEU A 387 17.28 -12.73 -11.66
N ARG A 388 18.47 -12.22 -11.97
CA ARG A 388 19.65 -12.99 -12.37
C ARG A 388 20.75 -12.84 -11.30
N ASP A 389 21.43 -13.92 -11.00
CA ASP A 389 22.58 -13.90 -10.08
C ASP A 389 23.84 -13.30 -10.75
N ARG A 390 23.94 -13.42 -12.08
CA ARG A 390 25.06 -12.93 -12.90
C ARG A 390 24.57 -12.53 -14.30
N LEU A 391 25.31 -11.64 -14.96
CA LEU A 391 25.11 -11.30 -16.37
C LEU A 391 26.14 -12.00 -17.25
N ASP A 392 25.74 -12.26 -18.49
CA ASP A 392 26.69 -12.52 -19.56
C ASP A 392 27.42 -11.23 -19.96
N GLN A 393 28.57 -11.38 -20.61
CA GLN A 393 29.41 -10.25 -21.03
C GLN A 393 28.69 -9.23 -21.94
N PRO A 394 27.85 -9.65 -22.91
CA PRO A 394 27.04 -8.71 -23.69
C PRO A 394 26.10 -7.86 -22.82
N SER A 395 25.36 -8.49 -21.90
CA SER A 395 24.44 -7.78 -20.99
C SER A 395 25.18 -6.82 -20.08
N GLU A 396 26.35 -7.22 -19.55
CA GLU A 396 27.19 -6.33 -18.74
C GLU A 396 27.66 -5.09 -19.53
N THR A 397 28.09 -5.29 -20.78
CA THR A 397 28.49 -4.20 -21.68
C THR A 397 27.36 -3.21 -21.90
N VAL A 398 26.14 -3.72 -22.09
CA VAL A 398 24.94 -2.88 -22.27
C VAL A 398 24.59 -2.11 -21.01
N VAL A 399 24.63 -2.75 -19.83
CA VAL A 399 24.39 -2.07 -18.54
C VAL A 399 25.38 -0.93 -18.32
N ARG A 400 26.66 -1.15 -18.61
CA ARG A 400 27.69 -0.11 -18.53
C ARG A 400 27.45 1.03 -19.52
N ALA A 401 27.11 0.71 -20.77
CA ALA A 401 26.78 1.71 -21.78
C ALA A 401 25.55 2.56 -21.42
N VAL A 402 24.54 1.97 -20.75
CA VAL A 402 23.37 2.71 -20.25
C VAL A 402 23.75 3.70 -19.16
N MET A 403 24.66 3.33 -18.26
CA MET A 403 25.12 4.22 -17.18
C MET A 403 25.82 5.47 -17.72
N GLU A 404 26.43 5.40 -18.90
CA GLU A 404 27.07 6.55 -19.57
C GLU A 404 26.06 7.55 -20.18
N GLN A 405 24.77 7.22 -20.20
CA GLN A 405 23.72 8.10 -20.72
C GLN A 405 23.28 9.15 -19.68
N SER A 406 23.18 10.42 -20.07
CA SER A 406 22.95 11.54 -19.13
C SER A 406 21.68 12.36 -19.38
N SER A 407 20.72 11.84 -20.16
CA SER A 407 19.46 12.55 -20.41
C SER A 407 18.45 12.29 -19.28
N ARG A 408 17.57 13.26 -18.99
CA ARG A 408 16.55 13.10 -17.92
C ARG A 408 15.65 11.87 -18.10
N ARG A 409 15.31 11.52 -19.34
CA ARG A 409 14.53 10.30 -19.69
C ARG A 409 15.29 9.01 -19.43
N THR A 410 16.62 9.03 -19.53
CA THR A 410 17.45 7.85 -19.29
C THR A 410 17.92 7.75 -17.84
N ILE A 411 17.74 8.81 -17.02
CA ILE A 411 18.14 8.79 -15.61
C ILE A 411 17.52 7.62 -14.82
N PRO A 412 16.21 7.31 -14.92
CA PRO A 412 15.64 6.16 -14.23
C PRO A 412 16.32 4.84 -14.62
N LEU A 413 16.76 4.70 -15.88
CA LEU A 413 17.51 3.55 -16.38
C LEU A 413 18.92 3.50 -15.75
N THR A 414 19.61 4.64 -15.72
CA THR A 414 20.96 4.73 -15.16
C THR A 414 21.02 4.42 -13.67
N ILE A 415 19.96 4.76 -12.91
CA ILE A 415 19.86 4.42 -11.49
C ILE A 415 19.78 2.90 -11.30
N VAL A 416 18.93 2.23 -12.08
CA VAL A 416 18.79 0.76 -12.02
C VAL A 416 20.09 0.07 -12.44
N ALA A 417 20.73 0.55 -13.52
CA ALA A 417 22.03 0.04 -13.97
C ALA A 417 23.12 0.22 -12.89
N ALA A 418 23.19 1.39 -12.25
CA ALA A 418 24.17 1.67 -11.22
C ALA A 418 23.93 0.84 -9.94
N ASP A 419 22.68 0.71 -9.47
CA ASP A 419 22.33 -0.17 -8.35
C ASP A 419 22.78 -1.61 -8.62
N TRP A 420 22.48 -2.13 -9.82
CA TRP A 420 22.90 -3.47 -10.22
C TRP A 420 24.44 -3.63 -10.19
N LEU A 421 25.18 -2.70 -10.81
CA LEU A 421 26.65 -2.73 -10.87
C LEU A 421 27.31 -2.62 -9.49
N VAL A 422 26.76 -1.82 -8.58
CA VAL A 422 27.27 -1.76 -7.20
C VAL A 422 27.00 -3.08 -6.48
N ARG A 423 25.77 -3.60 -6.57
CA ARG A 423 25.35 -4.79 -5.84
C ARG A 423 26.12 -6.05 -6.24
N THR A 424 26.49 -6.15 -7.51
CA THR A 424 27.13 -7.34 -8.08
C THR A 424 28.63 -7.21 -8.24
N GLU A 425 29.10 -6.07 -8.74
CA GLU A 425 30.51 -5.84 -9.08
C GLU A 425 31.23 -4.88 -8.10
N ARG A 426 30.52 -4.31 -7.12
CA ARG A 426 31.04 -3.28 -6.20
C ARG A 426 31.68 -2.10 -6.94
N ASP A 427 31.11 -1.74 -8.10
CA ASP A 427 31.68 -0.76 -9.02
C ASP A 427 31.71 0.67 -8.40
N PRO A 428 32.90 1.28 -8.21
CA PRO A 428 33.00 2.62 -7.62
C PRO A 428 32.45 3.74 -8.51
N SER A 429 32.52 3.58 -9.84
CA SER A 429 31.96 4.56 -10.79
C SER A 429 30.45 4.57 -10.71
N ALA A 430 29.82 3.39 -10.62
CA ALA A 430 28.38 3.28 -10.42
C ALA A 430 27.93 3.89 -9.08
N MET A 431 28.69 3.67 -8.00
CA MET A 431 28.42 4.31 -6.72
C MET A 431 28.53 5.84 -6.79
N ASN A 432 29.57 6.37 -7.45
CA ASN A 432 29.73 7.81 -7.66
C ASN A 432 28.58 8.40 -8.47
N HIS A 433 28.08 7.68 -9.48
CA HIS A 433 26.91 8.08 -10.26
C HIS A 433 25.67 8.24 -9.38
N LEU A 434 25.36 7.26 -8.51
CA LEU A 434 24.26 7.36 -7.55
C LEU A 434 24.43 8.55 -6.60
N ILE A 435 25.65 8.78 -6.11
CA ILE A 435 26.00 9.93 -5.25
C ILE A 435 25.81 11.26 -5.97
N GLU A 436 26.11 11.35 -7.26
CA GLU A 436 25.89 12.55 -8.06
C GLU A 436 24.40 12.87 -8.21
N LEU A 437 23.58 11.84 -8.45
CA LEU A 437 22.13 11.98 -8.59
C LEU A 437 21.44 12.47 -7.31
N THR A 438 22.03 12.28 -6.11
CA THR A 438 21.48 12.88 -4.88
C THR A 438 21.50 14.42 -4.89
N ARG A 439 22.25 15.04 -5.81
CA ARG A 439 22.35 16.50 -5.96
C ARG A 439 21.45 17.05 -7.07
N HIS A 440 20.69 16.19 -7.74
CA HIS A 440 19.82 16.59 -8.86
C HIS A 440 18.68 17.52 -8.40
N ASP A 441 18.22 18.42 -9.28
CA ASP A 441 17.16 19.39 -8.96
C ASP A 441 15.77 18.74 -8.82
N ASP A 442 15.47 17.74 -9.65
CA ASP A 442 14.24 16.95 -9.58
C ASP A 442 14.28 15.96 -8.40
N LEU A 443 13.38 16.15 -7.43
CA LEU A 443 13.30 15.33 -6.23
C LEU A 443 12.80 13.90 -6.49
N ASN A 444 12.12 13.60 -7.60
CA ASN A 444 11.75 12.22 -7.95
C ASN A 444 13.00 11.39 -8.28
N ILE A 445 13.95 12.00 -9.01
CA ILE A 445 15.25 11.39 -9.31
C ILE A 445 16.04 11.19 -8.02
N VAL A 446 16.08 12.22 -7.16
CA VAL A 446 16.78 12.15 -5.87
C VAL A 446 16.19 11.05 -4.98
N LEU A 447 14.85 10.91 -4.92
CA LEU A 447 14.18 9.87 -4.15
C LEU A 447 14.58 8.47 -4.65
N GLN A 448 14.54 8.23 -5.97
CA GLN A 448 14.90 6.93 -6.53
C GLN A 448 16.39 6.61 -6.30
N ALA A 449 17.29 7.57 -6.49
CA ALA A 449 18.73 7.38 -6.24
C ALA A 449 19.04 7.15 -4.75
N MET A 450 18.44 7.94 -3.86
CA MET A 450 18.58 7.77 -2.41
C MET A 450 18.03 6.41 -1.98
N ARG A 451 16.91 5.97 -2.56
CA ARG A 451 16.35 4.65 -2.24
C ARG A 451 17.29 3.51 -2.63
N ALA A 452 17.95 3.60 -3.80
CA ALA A 452 18.98 2.65 -4.18
C ALA A 452 20.15 2.64 -3.18
N ILE A 453 20.68 3.81 -2.81
CA ILE A 453 21.75 3.98 -1.80
C ILE A 453 21.37 3.34 -0.46
N GLU A 454 20.16 3.59 0.04
CA GLU A 454 19.69 3.03 1.31
C GLU A 454 19.64 1.49 1.29
N LEU A 455 19.15 0.91 0.20
CA LEU A 455 19.02 -0.54 0.02
C LEU A 455 20.35 -1.25 -0.24
N LEU A 456 21.38 -0.54 -0.71
CA LEU A 456 22.74 -1.05 -0.82
C LEU A 456 23.43 -1.19 0.54
N GLY A 457 22.95 -0.48 1.57
CA GLY A 457 23.48 -0.61 2.93
C GLY A 457 24.98 -0.30 2.99
N ASP A 458 25.77 -1.23 3.51
CA ASP A 458 27.22 -1.03 3.72
C ASP A 458 28.02 -0.86 2.42
N ASP A 459 27.55 -1.45 1.31
CA ASP A 459 28.18 -1.26 0.00
C ASP A 459 28.10 0.21 -0.47
N ALA A 460 27.21 1.02 0.13
CA ALA A 460 27.08 2.44 -0.15
C ALA A 460 27.70 3.36 0.94
N ARG A 461 28.57 2.84 1.82
CA ARG A 461 29.19 3.64 2.90
C ARG A 461 29.90 4.91 2.41
N SER A 462 30.46 4.90 1.20
CA SER A 462 31.09 6.07 0.58
C SER A 462 30.11 7.23 0.32
N ALA A 463 28.80 6.97 0.28
CA ALA A 463 27.76 7.99 0.08
C ALA A 463 27.48 8.83 1.33
N VAL A 464 27.94 8.42 2.52
CA VAL A 464 27.62 9.09 3.80
C VAL A 464 27.82 10.61 3.77
N PRO A 465 28.92 11.18 3.24
CA PRO A 465 29.08 12.64 3.18
C PRO A 465 28.03 13.33 2.30
N ALA A 466 27.69 12.73 1.16
CA ALA A 466 26.68 13.27 0.25
C ALA A 466 25.27 13.18 0.83
N VAL A 467 24.94 12.06 1.48
CA VAL A 467 23.64 11.86 2.14
C VAL A 467 23.45 12.85 3.31
N LYS A 468 24.51 13.16 4.07
CA LYS A 468 24.47 14.22 5.10
C LYS A 468 24.13 15.59 4.50
N GLU A 469 24.66 15.91 3.33
CA GLU A 469 24.36 17.18 2.66
C GLU A 469 22.94 17.19 2.08
N LEU A 470 22.50 16.07 1.49
CA LEU A 470 21.13 15.89 1.04
C LEU A 470 20.13 16.08 2.19
N SER A 471 20.41 15.51 3.37
CA SER A 471 19.55 15.66 4.55
C SER A 471 19.37 17.13 4.97
N LYS A 472 20.44 17.94 4.89
CA LYS A 472 20.34 19.40 5.14
C LYS A 472 19.50 20.09 4.07
N ARG A 473 19.68 19.74 2.80
CA ARG A 473 18.89 20.27 1.68
C ARG A 473 17.40 19.98 1.87
N CYS A 474 17.04 18.74 2.17
CA CYS A 474 15.64 18.35 2.40
C CYS A 474 15.04 19.09 3.62
N THR A 475 15.81 19.23 4.71
CA THR A 475 15.41 20.02 5.88
C THR A 475 15.13 21.49 5.53
N ALA A 476 15.87 22.06 4.58
CA ALA A 476 15.65 23.42 4.11
C ALA A 476 14.37 23.56 3.25
N ILE A 477 13.99 22.51 2.51
CA ILE A 477 12.74 22.46 1.71
C ILE A 477 11.53 22.25 2.62
N GLN A 478 11.65 21.31 3.58
CA GLN A 478 10.61 20.95 4.54
C GLN A 478 11.21 20.89 5.95
N SER A 479 10.92 21.91 6.76
CA SER A 479 11.35 21.93 8.16
C SER A 479 10.55 20.91 9.00
N PRO A 480 11.20 20.14 9.89
CA PRO A 480 10.54 19.21 10.82
C PRO A 480 9.48 19.84 11.74
N SER A 481 9.48 21.17 11.86
CA SER A 481 8.52 21.95 12.66
C SER A 481 7.17 22.17 11.97
N THR A 482 7.01 21.77 10.72
CA THR A 482 5.70 21.82 10.04
C THR A 482 4.84 20.66 10.55
N THR A 483 3.77 20.98 11.29
CA THR A 483 2.83 19.97 11.78
C THR A 483 2.17 19.26 10.60
N ALA A 484 1.89 17.96 10.74
CA ALA A 484 1.21 17.09 9.77
C ALA A 484 -0.22 17.54 9.36
N THR A 485 -0.63 18.73 9.80
CA THR A 485 -1.91 19.38 9.54
C THR A 485 -1.86 20.36 8.37
N PHE A 486 -0.69 20.64 7.80
CA PHE A 486 -0.55 21.51 6.63
C PHE A 486 -0.41 20.67 5.36
N GLU A 487 -1.11 21.08 4.29
CA GLU A 487 -0.91 20.51 2.95
C GLU A 487 0.51 20.83 2.48
N LEU A 488 1.33 19.80 2.37
CA LEU A 488 2.68 19.91 1.82
C LEU A 488 2.59 20.20 0.32
N THR A 489 3.46 21.08 -0.19
CA THR A 489 3.70 21.13 -1.64
C THR A 489 4.29 19.80 -2.11
N PRO A 490 4.20 19.45 -3.41
CA PRO A 490 4.82 18.23 -3.93
C PRO A 490 6.31 18.09 -3.59
N ASP A 491 7.04 19.20 -3.63
CA ASP A 491 8.46 19.20 -3.28
C ASP A 491 8.69 19.00 -1.77
N GLN A 492 7.82 19.55 -0.92
CA GLN A 492 7.88 19.34 0.52
C GLN A 492 7.57 17.88 0.89
N ASP A 493 6.59 17.28 0.22
CA ASP A 493 6.22 15.88 0.39
C ASP A 493 7.36 14.93 -0.05
N LEU A 494 7.94 15.17 -1.24
CA LEU A 494 9.10 14.41 -1.71
C LEU A 494 10.32 14.60 -0.80
N ALA A 495 10.61 15.82 -0.35
CA ALA A 495 11.71 16.09 0.58
C ALA A 495 11.55 15.34 1.91
N MET A 496 10.30 15.13 2.37
CA MET A 496 10.00 14.31 3.54
C MET A 496 10.42 12.87 3.34
N PHE A 497 9.98 12.24 2.24
CA PHE A 497 10.29 10.84 1.93
C PHE A 497 11.78 10.63 1.64
N ILE A 498 12.44 11.59 1.00
CA ILE A 498 13.91 11.55 0.84
C ILE A 498 14.60 11.59 2.21
N SER A 499 14.12 12.43 3.13
CA SER A 499 14.66 12.53 4.50
C SER A 499 14.46 11.24 5.29
N PHE A 500 13.36 10.53 5.05
CA PHE A 500 13.10 9.21 5.64
C PHE A 500 14.17 8.20 5.22
N SER A 501 14.39 8.07 3.90
CA SER A 501 15.41 7.17 3.34
C SER A 501 16.83 7.55 3.77
N ALA A 502 17.18 8.84 3.68
CA ALA A 502 18.48 9.36 4.11
C ALA A 502 18.74 9.14 5.60
N GLY A 503 17.73 9.40 6.44
CA GLY A 503 17.82 9.21 7.89
C GLY A 503 18.00 7.74 8.28
N ALA A 504 17.26 6.83 7.65
CA ALA A 504 17.39 5.39 7.86
C ALA A 504 18.79 4.89 7.48
N PHE A 505 19.32 5.31 6.33
CA PHE A 505 20.67 4.99 5.89
C PHE A 505 21.72 5.50 6.88
N LEU A 506 21.67 6.79 7.24
CA LEU A 506 22.66 7.40 8.14
C LEU A 506 22.63 6.78 9.54
N LYS A 507 21.45 6.44 10.06
CA LYS A 507 21.30 5.76 11.35
C LYS A 507 22.02 4.41 11.33
N ARG A 508 21.76 3.58 10.31
CA ARG A 508 22.41 2.27 10.16
C ARG A 508 23.93 2.40 10.10
N GLN A 509 24.45 3.38 9.36
CA GLN A 509 25.89 3.62 9.23
C GLN A 509 26.56 4.21 10.48
N SER A 510 25.77 4.61 11.50
CA SER A 510 26.27 5.18 12.77
C SER A 510 26.21 4.21 13.96
N GLU A 511 25.51 3.09 13.80
CA GLU A 511 25.38 2.03 14.82
C GLU A 511 26.55 1.03 14.78
N GLU A 512 27.47 1.18 13.82
CA GLU A 512 28.79 0.53 13.73
C GLU A 512 29.93 1.52 14.04
#